data_AF-A0A2W6BTP0-F1
#
_entry.id   AF-A0A2W6BTP0-F1
#
_cell.length_a   1.000
_cell.length_b   1.000
_cell.length_c   1.000
_cell.angle_alpha   90.00
_cell.angle_beta   90.00
_cell.angle_gamma   90.00
#
_symmetry.space_group_name_H-M   'P 1'
#
loop_
_entity.id
_entity.type
_entity.pdbx_description
1 polymer ?
#
loop_
_entity_poly.entity_id
_entity_poly.type
_entity_poly.pdbx_seq_one_letter_code
_entity_poly.pdbx_strand_id
1 'polypeptide(L)'
;MGAWGATGSRSVTYRPRERLVVTTLDDVRTSCDVLGARLETRPTWPQLRAVYLDLAPLVGKLQGLTRERVNESAEADAAYRAEAALDRFKTLTRKVGLDMRLTSEAGLIMGLHACLQSARETLDCLQALSDNDEPE
;
A
#
# COMPACT_ATOMS: atom_id res chain seq x y z
N MET A 1 -12.26 -47.64 -33.26
CA MET A 1 -11.02 -48.07 -32.55
C MET A 1 -10.11 -46.86 -32.45
N GLY A 2 -9.70 -46.50 -31.23
CA GLY A 2 -9.07 -45.23 -30.91
C GLY A 2 -7.58 -45.15 -31.23
N ALA A 3 -7.01 -43.94 -31.16
CA ALA A 3 -6.13 -43.55 -30.05
C ALA A 3 -5.48 -42.16 -30.28
N TRP A 4 -5.82 -41.23 -29.38
CA TRP A 4 -4.92 -40.34 -28.63
C TRP A 4 -3.84 -39.51 -29.35
N GLY A 5 -4.07 -38.19 -29.32
CA GLY A 5 -3.28 -37.31 -28.46
C GLY A 5 -1.98 -36.72 -29.01
N ALA A 6 -2.08 -35.58 -29.68
CA ALA A 6 -0.99 -34.60 -29.74
C ALA A 6 -1.52 -33.27 -29.18
N THR A 7 -1.67 -33.22 -27.86
CA THR A 7 -1.86 -31.99 -27.10
C THR A 7 -0.64 -31.11 -27.32
N GLY A 8 -0.80 -30.05 -28.11
CA GLY A 8 0.18 -28.98 -28.22
C GLY A 8 0.44 -28.41 -26.83
N SER A 9 1.59 -28.75 -26.25
CA SER A 9 2.11 -28.12 -25.05
C SER A 9 2.39 -26.66 -25.37
N ARG A 10 1.40 -25.79 -25.12
CA ARG A 10 1.66 -24.36 -24.97
C ARG A 10 2.50 -24.22 -23.72
N SER A 11 3.81 -24.12 -23.88
CA SER A 11 4.70 -23.64 -22.84
C SER A 11 4.19 -22.26 -22.42
N VAL A 12 3.48 -22.22 -21.30
CA VAL A 12 3.17 -20.97 -20.61
C VAL A 12 4.52 -20.48 -20.09
N THR A 13 5.18 -19.63 -20.87
CA THR A 13 6.27 -18.82 -20.36
C THR A 13 5.70 -17.97 -19.24
N TYR A 14 5.96 -18.41 -18.01
CA TYR A 14 5.85 -17.58 -16.82
C TYR A 14 6.77 -16.39 -17.06
N ARG A 15 6.21 -15.25 -17.45
CA ARG A 15 6.94 -13.99 -17.38
C ARG A 15 7.06 -13.70 -15.88
N PRO A 16 8.27 -13.71 -15.30
CA PRO A 16 8.43 -13.22 -13.94
C PRO A 16 7.85 -11.81 -13.92
N ARG A 17 6.93 -11.57 -12.97
CA ARG A 17 6.38 -10.25 -12.67
C ARG A 17 7.51 -9.24 -12.74
N GLU A 18 7.29 -8.20 -13.52
CA GLU A 18 8.22 -7.09 -13.70
C GLU A 18 8.91 -6.77 -12.38
N ARG A 19 10.24 -6.81 -12.45
CA ARG A 19 11.19 -6.47 -11.41
C ARG A 19 10.62 -5.27 -10.63
N LEU A 20 10.38 -5.47 -9.33
CA LEU A 20 9.91 -4.43 -8.40
C LEU A 20 10.68 -3.15 -8.70
N VAL A 21 9.98 -2.19 -9.30
CA VAL A 21 10.44 -0.82 -9.47
C VAL A 21 10.82 -0.36 -8.07
N VAL A 22 12.06 0.09 -7.89
CA VAL A 22 12.50 0.78 -6.68
C VAL A 22 11.42 1.80 -6.37
N THR A 23 10.62 1.53 -5.33
CA THR A 23 9.50 2.38 -4.99
C THR A 23 10.03 3.31 -3.92
N THR A 24 10.38 4.53 -4.30
CA THR A 24 10.89 5.54 -3.37
C THR A 24 9.78 6.00 -2.42
N LEU A 25 10.15 6.66 -1.32
CA LEU A 25 9.17 7.31 -0.42
C LEU A 25 8.27 8.28 -1.21
N ASP A 26 8.84 9.02 -2.17
CA ASP A 26 8.13 9.95 -3.04
C ASP A 26 7.13 9.28 -3.98
N ASP A 27 7.45 8.10 -4.51
CA ASP A 27 6.52 7.32 -5.35
C ASP A 27 5.28 6.90 -4.55
N VAL A 28 5.48 6.48 -3.30
CA VAL A 28 4.39 6.10 -2.39
C VAL A 28 3.59 7.35 -1.99
N ARG A 29 4.25 8.47 -1.69
CA ARG A 29 3.60 9.75 -1.36
C ARG A 29 2.72 10.24 -2.52
N THR A 30 3.27 10.25 -3.73
CA THR A 30 2.53 10.58 -4.97
C THR A 30 1.34 9.65 -5.16
N SER A 31 1.50 8.35 -4.90
CA SER A 31 0.38 7.39 -4.97
C SER A 31 -0.72 7.73 -3.97
N CYS A 32 -0.37 8.09 -2.72
CA CYS A 32 -1.34 8.55 -1.72
C CYS A 32 -2.09 9.81 -2.17
N ASP A 33 -1.39 10.77 -2.79
CA ASP A 33 -1.98 12.02 -3.26
C ASP A 33 -2.98 11.80 -4.41
N VAL A 34 -2.61 10.97 -5.38
CA VAL A 34 -3.50 10.57 -6.48
C VAL A 34 -4.76 9.87 -5.96
N LEU A 35 -4.62 8.98 -4.98
CA LEU A 35 -5.78 8.32 -4.37
C LEU A 35 -6.63 9.28 -3.55
N GLY A 36 -6.01 10.25 -2.86
CA GLY A 36 -6.70 11.32 -2.14
C GLY A 36 -7.57 12.17 -3.05
N ALA A 37 -7.00 12.64 -4.17
CA ALA A 37 -7.72 13.44 -5.15
C ALA A 37 -8.93 12.71 -5.74
N ARG A 38 -8.85 11.38 -5.92
CA ARG A 38 -9.97 10.54 -6.39
C ARG A 38 -11.13 10.45 -5.40
N LEU A 39 -10.90 10.71 -4.11
CA LEU A 39 -11.96 10.72 -3.10
C LEU A 39 -12.71 12.06 -3.02
N GLU A 40 -12.09 13.15 -3.48
CA GLU A 40 -12.68 14.49 -3.43
C GLU A 40 -13.82 14.68 -4.45
N THR A 41 -13.82 13.90 -5.54
CA THR A 41 -14.73 14.08 -6.68
C THR A 41 -16.08 13.36 -6.53
N ARG A 42 -16.68 13.32 -5.33
CA ARG A 42 -17.91 12.55 -5.02
C ARG A 42 -17.97 11.18 -5.74
N PRO A 43 -17.06 10.26 -5.39
CA PRO A 43 -16.85 9.03 -6.14
C PRO A 43 -18.05 8.08 -6.05
N THR A 44 -18.39 7.46 -7.17
CA THR A 44 -19.34 6.35 -7.24
C THR A 44 -18.81 5.10 -6.53
N TRP A 45 -19.70 4.17 -6.19
CA TRP A 45 -19.32 2.91 -5.53
C TRP A 45 -18.22 2.10 -6.26
N PRO A 46 -18.25 1.94 -7.60
CA PRO A 46 -17.16 1.32 -8.34
C PRO A 46 -15.82 2.07 -8.22
N GLN A 47 -15.86 3.40 -8.19
CA GLN A 47 -14.66 4.23 -8.04
C GLN A 47 -14.07 4.09 -6.63
N LEU A 48 -14.91 4.05 -5.59
CA LEU A 48 -14.48 3.79 -4.21
C LEU A 48 -13.84 2.41 -4.05
N ARG A 49 -14.44 1.38 -4.66
CA ARG A 49 -13.84 0.04 -4.71
C ARG A 49 -12.50 0.04 -5.42
N ALA A 50 -12.35 0.78 -6.51
CA ALA A 50 -11.08 0.91 -7.21
C ALA A 50 -10.02 1.57 -6.31
N VAL A 51 -10.37 2.66 -5.60
CA VAL A 51 -9.44 3.30 -4.65
C VAL A 51 -8.99 2.32 -3.56
N TYR A 52 -9.90 1.52 -3.00
CA TYR A 52 -9.52 0.49 -2.04
C TYR A 52 -8.57 -0.57 -2.62
N LEU A 53 -8.84 -1.06 -3.84
CA LEU A 53 -7.98 -2.05 -4.49
C LEU A 53 -6.59 -1.51 -4.77
N ASP A 54 -6.48 -0.22 -5.10
CA ASP A 54 -5.21 0.48 -5.33
C ASP A 54 -4.46 0.79 -4.02
N LEU A 55 -5.16 0.77 -2.87
CA LEU A 55 -4.58 0.97 -1.54
C LEU A 55 -3.87 -0.30 -1.03
N ALA A 56 -4.32 -1.50 -1.42
CA ALA A 56 -3.71 -2.76 -0.97
C ALA A 56 -2.22 -2.91 -1.35
N PRO A 57 -1.77 -2.55 -2.57
CA PRO A 57 -0.35 -2.50 -2.90
C PRO A 57 0.47 -1.55 -2.01
N LEU A 58 -0.12 -0.46 -1.51
CA LEU A 58 0.58 0.49 -0.63
C LEU A 58 0.97 -0.15 0.70
N VAL A 59 0.18 -1.09 1.23
CA VAL A 59 0.53 -1.85 2.43
C VAL A 59 1.84 -2.62 2.24
N GLY A 60 1.97 -3.31 1.10
CA GLY A 60 3.18 -4.06 0.77
C GLY A 60 4.40 -3.16 0.58
N LYS A 61 4.22 -2.04 -0.13
CA LYS A 61 5.27 -1.04 -0.38
C LYS A 61 5.77 -0.41 0.92
N LEU A 62 4.85 0.13 1.74
CA LEU A 62 5.20 0.71 3.03
C LEU A 62 5.83 -0.31 3.96
N GLN A 63 5.34 -1.55 3.99
CA GLN A 63 5.99 -2.59 4.78
C GLN A 63 7.43 -2.88 4.35
N GLY A 64 7.70 -2.90 3.04
CA GLY A 64 9.06 -3.04 2.52
C GLY A 64 9.96 -1.90 2.97
N LEU A 65 9.52 -0.65 2.75
CA LEU A 65 10.25 0.55 3.12
C LEU A 65 10.46 0.67 4.63
N THR A 66 9.45 0.40 5.45
CA THR A 66 9.59 0.42 6.90
C THR A 66 10.63 -0.60 7.36
N ARG A 67 10.60 -1.82 6.81
CA ARG A 67 11.58 -2.84 7.18
C ARG A 67 13.01 -2.42 6.79
N GLU A 68 13.20 -1.88 5.60
CA GLU A 68 14.50 -1.40 5.13
C GLU A 68 15.05 -0.32 6.07
N ARG A 69 14.28 0.75 6.29
CA ARG A 69 14.69 1.88 7.12
C ARG A 69 14.88 1.55 8.59
N VAL A 70 14.03 0.69 9.16
CA VAL A 70 14.17 0.25 10.55
C VAL A 70 15.45 -0.59 10.75
N ASN A 71 15.84 -1.39 9.76
CA ASN A 71 17.09 -2.17 9.87
C ASN A 71 18.34 -1.29 9.72
N GLU A 72 18.23 -0.17 9.02
CA GLU A 72 19.32 0.79 8.81
C GLU A 72 19.46 1.78 9.97
N SER A 73 18.36 2.06 10.68
CA SER A 73 18.36 3.07 11.74
C SER A 73 19.04 2.60 13.03
N ALA A 74 19.83 3.50 13.62
CA ALA A 74 20.37 3.35 14.97
C ALA A 74 19.40 3.83 16.08
N GLU A 75 18.29 4.52 15.74
CA GLU A 75 17.38 5.15 16.71
C GLU A 75 16.14 4.28 16.97
N ALA A 76 16.16 3.54 18.09
CA ALA A 76 15.09 2.61 18.45
C ALA A 76 13.71 3.26 18.60
N ASP A 77 13.63 4.49 19.13
CA ASP A 77 12.36 5.20 19.34
C ASP A 77 11.73 5.67 18.03
N ALA A 78 12.54 6.13 17.07
CA ALA A 78 12.06 6.49 15.74
C ALA A 78 11.63 5.24 14.95
N ALA A 79 12.39 4.15 15.03
CA ALA A 79 12.03 2.87 14.43
C ALA A 79 10.69 2.35 14.98
N TYR A 80 10.51 2.37 16.30
CA TYR A 80 9.26 1.99 16.95
C TYR A 80 8.07 2.83 16.47
N ARG A 81 8.24 4.15 16.34
CA ARG A 81 7.19 5.05 15.82
C ARG A 81 6.80 4.72 14.38
N ALA A 82 7.76 4.40 13.52
CA ALA A 82 7.50 4.01 12.14
C ALA A 82 6.73 2.68 12.05
N GLU A 83 7.12 1.68 12.84
CA GLU A 83 6.40 0.40 12.91
C GLU A 83 4.98 0.55 13.46
N ALA A 84 4.80 1.37 14.50
CA ALA A 84 3.50 1.66 15.08
C ALA A 84 2.58 2.43 14.11
N ALA A 85 3.13 3.32 13.28
CA ALA A 85 2.39 3.97 12.20
C ALA A 85 1.94 2.96 11.12
N LEU A 86 2.85 2.07 10.70
CA LEU A 86 2.54 1.02 9.74
C LEU A 86 1.46 0.05 10.24
N ASP A 87 1.50 -0.36 11.52
CA ASP A 87 0.49 -1.27 12.08
C ASP A 87 -0.91 -0.62 12.14
N ARG A 88 -0.97 0.68 12.48
CA ARG A 88 -2.21 1.47 12.40
C ARG A 88 -2.75 1.49 10.97
N PHE A 89 -1.89 1.75 9.97
CA PHE A 89 -2.29 1.75 8.56
C PHE A 89 -2.84 0.38 8.11
N LYS A 90 -2.17 -0.71 8.48
CA LYS A 90 -2.62 -2.09 8.20
C LYS A 90 -3.97 -2.39 8.84
N THR A 91 -4.17 -1.95 10.07
CA THR A 91 -5.43 -2.14 10.82
C THR A 91 -6.58 -1.38 10.18
N LEU A 92 -6.37 -0.11 9.82
CA LEU A 92 -7.37 0.69 9.10
C LEU A 92 -7.72 0.07 7.74
N THR A 93 -6.72 -0.39 6.98
CA THR A 93 -6.95 -1.02 5.67
C THR A 93 -7.81 -2.27 5.78
N ARG A 94 -7.57 -3.10 6.80
CA ARG A 94 -8.42 -4.27 7.11
C ARG A 94 -9.84 -3.86 7.46
N LYS A 95 -10.01 -2.81 8.27
CA LYS A 95 -11.32 -2.26 8.64
C LYS A 95 -12.09 -1.79 7.42
N VAL A 96 -11.46 -1.02 6.53
CA VAL A 96 -12.07 -0.59 5.27
C VAL A 96 -12.51 -1.77 4.41
N GLY A 97 -11.71 -2.83 4.34
CA GLY A 97 -12.07 -4.06 3.63
C GLY A 97 -13.31 -4.77 4.20
N LEU A 98 -13.55 -4.64 5.52
CA LEU A 98 -14.77 -5.12 6.18
C LEU A 98 -15.94 -4.18 5.91
N ASP A 99 -15.74 -2.86 6.03
CA ASP A 99 -16.77 -1.83 5.83
C ASP A 99 -17.29 -1.80 4.39
N MET A 100 -16.43 -2.09 3.41
CA MET A 100 -16.83 -2.30 2.01
C MET A 100 -17.91 -3.38 1.84
N ARG A 101 -17.99 -4.34 2.76
CA ARG A 101 -19.00 -5.41 2.74
C ARG A 101 -20.32 -4.97 3.39
N LEU A 102 -20.32 -3.85 4.12
CA LEU A 102 -21.41 -3.39 4.98
C LEU A 102 -22.16 -2.14 4.44
N THR A 103 -21.94 -1.77 3.18
CA THR A 103 -22.81 -0.93 2.32
C THR A 103 -23.00 0.57 2.65
N SER A 104 -22.18 1.20 3.51
CA SER A 104 -22.25 2.66 3.72
C SER A 104 -21.25 3.42 2.86
N GLU A 105 -21.74 4.26 1.94
CA GLU A 105 -20.88 5.08 1.06
C GLU A 105 -20.04 6.09 1.83
N ALA A 106 -20.68 6.86 2.70
CA ALA A 106 -20.01 7.82 3.57
C ALA A 106 -18.99 7.14 4.50
N GLY A 107 -19.34 5.97 5.05
CA GLY A 107 -18.43 5.18 5.89
C GLY A 107 -17.19 4.74 5.13
N LEU A 108 -17.35 4.31 3.88
CA LEU A 108 -16.22 3.91 3.04
C LEU A 108 -15.33 5.09 2.67
N ILE A 109 -15.90 6.23 2.31
CA ILE A 109 -15.15 7.46 2.02
C ILE A 109 -14.31 7.86 3.24
N MET A 110 -14.92 7.94 4.42
CA MET A 110 -14.22 8.28 5.67
C MET A 110 -13.11 7.28 5.98
N GLY A 111 -13.38 5.98 5.82
CA GLY A 111 -12.39 4.92 6.05
C GLY A 111 -11.19 5.02 5.10
N LEU A 112 -11.43 5.28 3.81
CA LEU A 112 -10.37 5.45 2.82
C LEU A 112 -9.53 6.69 3.09
N HIS A 113 -10.14 7.82 3.49
CA HIS A 113 -9.38 8.99 3.93
C HIS A 113 -8.50 8.70 5.15
N ALA A 114 -9.03 8.00 6.16
CA ALA A 114 -8.26 7.61 7.34
C ALA A 114 -7.07 6.69 6.98
N CYS A 115 -7.28 5.75 6.05
CA CYS A 115 -6.19 4.92 5.52
C CYS A 115 -5.10 5.76 4.83
N LEU A 116 -5.48 6.70 3.95
CA LEU A 116 -4.51 7.54 3.24
C LEU A 116 -3.75 8.47 4.19
N GLN A 117 -4.43 9.03 5.20
CA GLN A 117 -3.77 9.81 6.24
C GLN A 117 -2.78 8.96 7.03
N SER A 118 -3.16 7.77 7.47
CA SER A 118 -2.26 6.88 8.21
C SER A 118 -1.09 6.38 7.36
N ALA A 119 -1.27 6.22 6.04
CA ALA A 119 -0.17 5.94 5.12
C ALA A 119 0.82 7.11 5.05
N ARG A 120 0.33 8.37 4.98
CA ARG A 120 1.17 9.57 5.02
C ARG A 120 1.93 9.72 6.33
N GLU A 121 1.27 9.48 7.48
CA GLU A 121 1.93 9.46 8.78
C GLU A 121 3.07 8.43 8.83
N THR A 122 2.88 7.26 8.20
CA THR A 122 3.94 6.25 8.08
C THR A 122 5.10 6.79 7.25
N LEU A 123 4.83 7.45 6.12
CA LEU A 123 5.86 8.06 5.28
C LEU A 123 6.62 9.17 6.02
N ASP A 124 5.93 9.99 6.82
CA ASP A 124 6.56 11.07 7.61
C ASP A 124 7.51 10.47 8.66
N CYS A 125 7.10 9.39 9.34
CA CYS A 125 8.01 8.67 10.25
C CYS A 125 9.24 8.10 9.53
N LEU A 126 9.08 7.58 8.32
CA LEU A 126 10.19 7.02 7.52
C LEU A 126 11.13 8.11 6.98
N GLN A 127 10.59 9.28 6.65
CA GLN A 127 11.41 10.43 6.26
C GLN A 127 12.26 10.92 7.44
N ALA A 128 11.64 11.08 8.62
CA ALA A 128 12.36 11.50 9.82
C ALA A 128 13.49 10.53 10.22
N LEU A 129 13.30 9.22 9.99
CA LEU A 129 14.36 8.22 10.16
C LEU A 129 15.54 8.44 9.22
N SER A 130 15.28 8.92 7.99
CA SER A 130 16.32 9.17 6.98
C SER A 130 17.12 10.43 7.29
N ASP A 131 16.45 11.46 7.81
CA ASP A 131 17.06 12.77 8.09
C ASP A 131 17.96 12.71 9.35
N ASN A 132 17.72 11.76 10.26
CA ASN A 132 18.53 11.56 11.47
C ASN A 132 19.87 10.83 11.23
N ASP A 133 20.09 10.29 10.02
CA ASP A 133 21.33 9.58 9.66
C ASP A 133 22.39 10.51 9.00
N GLU A 134 22.10 11.81 8.81
CA GLU A 134 23.10 12.79 8.36
C GLU A 134 23.94 13.29 9.57
N PRO A 135 25.26 13.00 9.64
CA PRO A 135 26.12 13.56 10.67
C PRO A 135 26.35 15.06 10.41
N GLU A 136 26.15 15.89 11.44
CA GLU A 136 26.65 17.28 11.49
C GLU A 136 28.19 17.35 11.32
#